data_AF-A0AA37EHP6-F1
#
_entry.id   AF-A0AA37EHP6-F1
#
_cell.length_a   1.000
_cell.length_b   1.000
_cell.length_c   1.000
_cell.angle_alpha   90.00
_cell.angle_beta   90.00
_cell.angle_gamma   90.00
#
_symmetry.space_group_name_H-M   'P 1'
#
loop_
_entity.id
_entity.type
_entity.pdbx_description
1 polymer ?
#
loop_
_entity_poly.entity_id
_entity_poly.type
_entity_poly.pdbx_seq_one_letter_code
_entity_poly.pdbx_strand_id
1 'polypeptide(L)'
;MPVRTGGERRYVPLPACLQGELLDYARRQGLTAGPVFCTRNGKGMSRTQVTEEIQTLCHDARVEEEKGTPRCLRKLYLATQAEVERGVRLLAEQSYERMLDTEQLAAGWAEGTGHSIHKDVYI
;
A
#
# COMPACT_ATOMS: atom_id res chain seq x y z
N MET A 1 -12.91 9.21 -5.23
CA MET A 1 -13.18 10.22 -6.29
C MET A 1 -12.57 9.74 -7.60
N PRO A 2 -13.14 10.10 -8.78
CA PRO A 2 -12.57 9.71 -10.06
C PRO A 2 -11.32 10.56 -10.38
N VAL A 3 -10.17 9.90 -10.53
CA VAL A 3 -8.93 10.47 -11.05
C VAL A 3 -8.87 10.22 -12.55
N ARG A 4 -8.46 11.22 -13.34
CA ARG A 4 -8.27 11.05 -14.78
C ARG A 4 -6.84 10.58 -15.06
N THR A 5 -6.68 9.45 -15.73
CA THR A 5 -5.37 8.95 -16.18
C THR A 5 -5.49 8.57 -17.65
N GLY A 6 -4.73 9.23 -18.53
CA GLY A 6 -4.75 8.93 -19.97
C GLY A 6 -6.09 9.15 -20.68
N GLY A 7 -6.97 10.02 -20.15
CA GLY A 7 -8.31 10.28 -20.69
C GLY A 7 -9.44 9.46 -20.05
N GLU A 8 -9.09 8.38 -19.35
CA GLU A 8 -10.05 7.51 -18.66
C GLU A 8 -10.28 7.98 -17.20
N ARG A 9 -11.53 7.95 -16.75
CA ARG A 9 -11.88 8.23 -15.33
C ARG A 9 -11.74 6.92 -14.54
N ARG A 10 -10.83 6.90 -13.57
CA ARG A 10 -10.59 5.78 -12.67
C ARG A 10 -10.96 6.15 -11.25
N TYR A 11 -11.70 5.29 -10.56
CA TYR A 11 -11.98 5.49 -9.15
C TYR A 11 -10.77 5.05 -8.34
N VAL A 12 -10.20 5.97 -7.56
CA VAL A 12 -9.16 5.64 -6.58
C VAL A 12 -9.83 5.62 -5.20
N PRO A 13 -9.76 4.50 -4.47
CA PRO A 13 -10.26 4.43 -3.10
C PRO A 13 -9.37 5.32 -2.22
N LEU A 14 -10.01 6.20 -1.46
CA LEU A 14 -9.32 7.02 -0.46
C LEU A 14 -9.51 6.38 0.92
N PRO A 15 -8.47 6.23 1.74
CA PRO A 15 -8.62 5.77 3.12
C PRO A 15 -9.61 6.65 3.90
N ALA A 16 -10.39 6.05 4.79
CA ALA A 16 -11.43 6.76 5.55
C ALA A 16 -10.86 7.93 6.38
N CYS A 17 -9.66 7.75 6.96
CA CYS A 17 -8.96 8.81 7.69
C CYS A 17 -8.67 10.03 6.80
N LEU A 18 -8.17 9.80 5.58
CA LEU A 18 -7.88 10.87 4.63
C LEU A 18 -9.17 11.56 4.15
N GLN A 19 -10.27 10.81 3.97
CA GLN A 19 -11.55 11.42 3.65
C GLN A 19 -12.02 12.38 4.76
N GLY A 20 -11.89 11.98 6.02
CA GLY A 20 -12.20 12.83 7.18
C GLY A 20 -11.38 14.11 7.18
N GLU A 21 -10.04 14.00 7.06
CA GLU A 21 -9.14 15.15 7.01
C GLU A 21 -9.48 16.13 5.87
N LEU A 22 -9.78 15.62 4.68
CA LEU A 22 -10.15 16.46 3.53
C LEU A 22 -11.49 17.19 3.74
N LEU A 23 -12.48 16.52 4.36
CA LEU A 23 -13.77 17.15 4.68
C LEU A 23 -13.61 18.19 5.78
N ASP A 24 -12.80 17.93 6.79
CA ASP A 24 -12.49 18.87 7.86
C ASP A 24 -11.78 20.11 7.34
N TYR A 25 -10.81 19.91 6.44
CA TYR A 25 -10.16 20.99 5.73
C TYR A 25 -11.17 21.83 4.92
N ALA A 26 -12.03 21.18 4.12
CA ALA A 26 -13.03 21.87 3.33
C ALA A 26 -13.98 22.71 4.19
N ARG A 27 -14.42 22.18 5.34
CA ARG A 27 -15.24 22.92 6.32
C ARG A 27 -14.52 24.14 6.88
N ARG A 28 -13.26 24.00 7.29
CA ARG A 28 -12.44 25.11 7.81
C ARG A 28 -12.20 26.22 6.78
N GLN A 29 -12.09 25.83 5.50
CA GLN A 29 -11.89 26.77 4.39
C GLN A 29 -13.22 27.31 3.81
N GLY A 30 -14.38 26.90 4.34
CA GLY A 30 -15.69 27.33 3.83
C GLY A 30 -16.00 26.83 2.41
N LEU A 31 -15.39 25.73 1.97
CA LEU A 31 -15.54 25.17 0.63
C LEU A 31 -16.80 24.32 0.54
N THR A 32 -17.74 24.74 -0.30
CA THR A 32 -19.00 24.00 -0.57
C THR A 32 -18.98 23.29 -1.91
N ALA A 33 -18.21 23.78 -2.87
CA ALA A 33 -18.05 23.21 -4.20
C ALA A 33 -16.72 23.63 -4.83
N GLY A 34 -16.29 22.90 -5.87
CA GLY A 34 -15.07 23.21 -6.63
C GLY A 34 -13.85 22.39 -6.18
N PRO A 35 -12.63 22.83 -6.57
CA PRO A 35 -11.39 22.18 -6.16
C PRO A 35 -11.22 22.23 -4.64
N VAL A 36 -10.70 21.14 -4.06
CA VAL A 36 -10.41 21.10 -2.62
C VAL A 36 -9.25 22.04 -2.30
N PHE A 37 -8.18 22.03 -3.09
CA PHE A 37 -7.00 22.86 -2.84
C PHE A 37 -6.99 24.08 -3.76
N CYS A 38 -7.12 25.25 -3.13
CA CYS A 38 -7.18 26.55 -3.78
C CYS A 38 -6.08 27.48 -3.24
N THR A 39 -5.61 28.35 -4.11
CA THR A 39 -4.78 29.51 -3.76
C THR A 39 -5.57 30.50 -2.90
N ARG A 40 -4.89 31.48 -2.29
CA ARG A 40 -5.52 32.56 -1.52
C ARG A 40 -6.61 33.32 -2.28
N ASN A 41 -6.54 33.33 -3.62
CA ASN A 41 -7.52 34.00 -4.48
C ASN A 41 -8.68 33.07 -4.92
N GLY A 42 -8.82 31.88 -4.32
CA GLY A 42 -9.89 30.92 -4.62
C GLY A 42 -9.71 30.11 -5.90
N LYS A 43 -8.62 30.33 -6.65
CA LYS A 43 -8.31 29.54 -7.86
C LYS A 43 -7.62 28.24 -7.47
N GLY A 44 -7.97 27.13 -8.12
CA GLY A 44 -7.28 25.85 -7.93
C GLY A 44 -5.76 25.96 -8.11
N MET A 45 -5.00 25.25 -7.28
CA MET A 45 -3.54 25.33 -7.27
C MET A 45 -2.94 24.83 -8.60
N SER A 46 -1.93 25.55 -9.09
CA SER A 46 -1.15 25.12 -10.24
C SER A 46 -0.14 24.02 -9.87
N ARG A 47 0.36 23.29 -10.87
CA ARG A 47 1.37 22.23 -10.66
C ARG A 47 2.66 22.75 -10.02
N THR A 48 3.09 23.94 -10.40
CA THR A 48 4.29 24.59 -9.85
C THR A 48 4.07 24.89 -8.37
N GLN A 49 2.96 25.54 -8.02
CA GLN A 49 2.61 25.86 -6.64
C GLN A 49 2.49 24.60 -5.76
N VAL A 50 1.87 23.54 -6.27
CA VAL A 50 1.82 22.27 -5.52
C VAL A 50 3.22 21.71 -5.26
N THR A 51 4.14 21.84 -6.21
CA THR A 51 5.53 21.36 -6.03
C THR A 51 6.28 22.22 -5.01
N GLU A 52 6.14 23.54 -5.08
CA GLU A 52 6.75 24.48 -4.12
C GLU A 52 6.28 24.18 -2.69
N GLU A 53 4.97 24.02 -2.47
CA GLU A 53 4.40 23.71 -1.15
C GLU A 53 4.89 22.36 -0.60
N ILE A 54 5.05 21.35 -1.47
CA ILE A 54 5.64 20.06 -1.07
C ILE A 54 7.11 20.25 -0.67
N GLN A 55 7.87 21.05 -1.41
CA GLN A 55 9.29 21.30 -1.12
C GLN A 55 9.47 22.08 0.19
N THR A 56 8.62 23.09 0.45
CA THR A 56 8.58 23.79 1.75
C THR A 56 8.35 22.80 2.90
N LEU A 57 7.37 21.90 2.75
CA LEU A 57 7.13 20.87 3.75
C LEU A 57 8.32 19.91 3.91
N CYS A 58 9.01 19.56 2.82
CA CYS A 58 10.22 18.74 2.88
C CYS A 58 11.35 19.44 3.65
N HIS A 59 11.56 20.73 3.43
CA HIS A 59 12.53 21.52 4.18
C HIS A 59 12.24 21.46 5.70
N ASP A 60 10.99 21.69 6.10
CA ASP A 60 10.57 21.64 7.50
C ASP A 60 10.73 20.23 8.10
N ALA A 61 10.50 19.20 7.29
CA ALA A 61 10.71 17.80 7.64
C ALA A 61 12.18 17.36 7.57
N ARG A 62 13.12 18.25 7.20
CA ARG A 62 14.55 17.95 6.96
C ARG A 62 14.79 16.86 5.93
N VAL A 63 13.97 16.86 4.88
CA VAL A 63 14.11 16.02 3.70
C VAL A 63 14.67 16.88 2.57
N GLU A 64 15.70 16.38 1.89
CA GLU A 64 16.28 17.03 0.71
C GLU A 64 15.18 17.40 -0.31
N GLU A 65 15.16 18.67 -0.74
CA GLU A 65 14.10 19.21 -1.61
C GLU A 65 13.98 18.47 -2.95
N GLU A 66 15.07 17.90 -3.46
CA GLU A 66 15.10 17.08 -4.68
C GLU A 66 14.22 15.82 -4.56
N LYS A 67 13.97 15.35 -3.33
CA LYS A 67 13.08 14.22 -3.02
C LYS A 67 11.63 14.68 -2.84
N GLY A 68 11.39 15.97 -2.65
CA GLY A 68 10.09 16.62 -2.49
C GLY A 68 9.32 16.85 -3.80
N THR A 69 9.51 16.00 -4.81
CA THR A 69 8.78 16.15 -6.08
C THR A 69 7.61 15.16 -6.19
N PRO A 70 6.51 15.50 -6.90
CA PRO A 70 5.41 14.56 -7.12
C PRO A 70 5.85 13.22 -7.74
N ARG A 71 6.92 13.23 -8.56
CA ARG A 71 7.49 12.01 -9.15
C ARG A 71 8.17 11.15 -8.09
N CYS A 72 8.98 11.74 -7.22
CA CYS A 72 9.66 11.04 -6.14
C CYS A 72 8.65 10.45 -5.15
N LEU A 73 7.65 11.24 -4.73
CA LEU A 73 6.58 10.77 -3.85
C LEU A 73 5.77 9.61 -4.47
N ARG A 74 5.46 9.69 -5.77
CA ARG A 74 4.79 8.58 -6.48
C ARG A 74 5.65 7.32 -6.50
N LYS A 75 6.95 7.45 -6.74
CA LYS A 75 7.87 6.30 -6.71
C LYS A 75 7.92 5.67 -5.31
N LEU A 76 8.00 6.50 -4.27
CA LEU A 76 7.97 6.05 -2.88
C LEU A 76 6.68 5.28 -2.58
N TYR A 77 5.52 5.85 -2.91
CA TYR A 77 4.22 5.18 -2.73
C TYR A 77 4.19 3.79 -3.38
N LEU A 78 4.61 3.69 -4.64
CA LEU A 78 4.59 2.41 -5.36
C LEU A 78 5.59 1.40 -4.78
N ALA A 79 6.77 1.84 -4.36
CA ALA A 79 7.77 0.97 -3.75
C ALA A 79 7.26 0.42 -2.41
N THR A 80 6.71 1.28 -1.55
CA THR A 80 6.13 0.89 -0.26
C THR A 80 4.93 -0.03 -0.44
N GLN A 81 4.04 0.27 -1.39
CA GLN A 81 2.90 -0.59 -1.69
C GLN A 81 3.35 -2.00 -2.10
N ALA A 82 4.31 -2.09 -3.03
CA ALA A 82 4.84 -3.37 -3.48
C ALA A 82 5.51 -4.16 -2.34
N GLU A 83 6.17 -3.48 -1.41
CA GLU A 83 6.77 -4.11 -0.23
C GLU A 83 5.71 -4.68 0.72
N VAL A 84 4.67 -3.91 1.04
CA VAL A 84 3.55 -4.36 1.85
C VAL A 84 2.86 -5.56 1.20
N GLU A 85 2.60 -5.50 -0.11
CA GLU A 85 1.99 -6.60 -0.86
C GLU A 85 2.83 -7.88 -0.80
N ARG A 86 4.17 -7.77 -0.90
CA ARG A 86 5.06 -8.93 -0.74
C ARG A 86 4.99 -9.50 0.67
N GLY A 87 4.99 -8.65 1.70
CA GLY A 87 4.89 -9.10 3.09
C GLY A 87 3.59 -9.83 3.39
N VAL A 88 2.46 -9.28 2.93
CA VAL A 88 1.13 -9.92 3.09
C VAL A 88 1.08 -11.26 2.37
N ARG A 89 1.62 -11.35 1.15
CA ARG A 89 1.68 -12.61 0.39
C ARG A 89 2.46 -13.68 1.13
N LEU A 90 3.66 -13.35 1.61
CA LEU A 90 4.50 -14.29 2.35
C LEU A 90 3.80 -14.82 3.60
N LEU A 91 3.13 -13.93 4.36
CA LEU A 91 2.38 -14.33 5.54
C LEU A 91 1.19 -15.24 5.20
N ALA A 92 0.50 -14.98 4.09
CA ALA A 92 -0.59 -15.83 3.63
C ALA A 92 -0.10 -17.22 3.22
N GLU A 93 1.01 -17.31 2.49
CA GLU A 93 1.65 -18.57 2.11
C GLU A 93 2.07 -19.37 3.36
N GLN A 94 2.77 -18.73 4.30
CA GLN A 94 3.16 -19.38 5.57
C GLN A 94 1.97 -19.85 6.39
N SER A 95 0.88 -19.08 6.42
CA SER A 95 -0.35 -19.47 7.11
C SER A 95 -1.01 -20.69 6.44
N TYR A 96 -0.94 -20.78 5.13
CA TYR A 96 -1.51 -21.89 4.36
C TYR A 96 -0.72 -23.19 4.58
N GLU A 97 0.61 -23.14 4.50
CA GLU A 97 1.47 -24.30 4.76
C GLU A 97 1.25 -24.87 6.18
N ARG A 98 1.21 -24.00 7.20
CA ARG A 98 0.92 -24.42 8.58
C ARG A 98 -0.44 -25.09 8.73
N MET A 99 -1.44 -24.65 7.97
CA MET A 99 -2.77 -25.26 7.97
C MET A 99 -2.68 -26.68 7.40
N LEU A 100 -1.98 -26.86 6.28
CA LEU A 100 -1.77 -28.19 5.68
C LEU A 100 -1.01 -29.15 6.60
N ASP A 101 0.07 -28.68 7.23
CA ASP A 101 0.84 -29.48 8.20
C ASP A 101 -0.05 -29.94 9.37
N THR A 102 -0.91 -29.04 9.86
CA THR A 102 -1.85 -29.34 10.95
C THR A 102 -2.85 -30.42 10.54
N GLU A 103 -3.41 -30.33 9.33
CA GLU A 103 -4.33 -31.33 8.78
C GLU A 103 -3.64 -32.69 8.58
N GLN A 104 -2.39 -32.72 8.09
CA GLN A 104 -1.63 -33.96 7.89
C GLN A 104 -1.32 -34.67 9.22
N LEU A 105 -0.95 -33.91 10.25
CA LEU A 105 -0.74 -34.43 11.60
C LEU A 105 -2.05 -34.97 12.19
N ALA A 106 -3.15 -34.26 12.02
CA ALA A 106 -4.47 -34.68 12.49
C ALA A 106 -4.97 -35.96 11.78
N ALA A 107 -4.65 -36.11 10.49
CA ALA A 107 -4.97 -37.30 9.71
C ALA A 107 -4.13 -38.54 10.08
N GLY A 108 -3.18 -38.43 11.02
CA GLY A 108 -2.47 -39.58 11.60
C GLY A 108 -1.29 -40.12 10.80
N TRP A 109 -0.74 -39.34 9.86
CA TRP A 109 0.43 -39.73 9.07
C TRP A 109 1.74 -39.47 9.84
N ALA A 110 1.85 -40.03 11.05
CA ALA A 110 3.10 -40.01 11.80
C ALA A 110 4.09 -41.02 11.20
N GLU A 111 5.24 -40.54 10.73
CA GLU A 111 6.38 -41.40 10.40
C GLU A 111 6.76 -42.24 11.62
N GLY A 112 6.41 -43.52 11.61
CA GLY A 112 6.84 -44.44 12.68
C GLY A 112 5.93 -45.65 12.94
N THR A 113 5.74 -46.52 11.96
CA THR A 113 5.65 -47.95 12.27
C THR A 113 6.80 -48.67 11.57
N GLY A 114 7.89 -48.85 12.31
CA GLY A 114 8.93 -49.78 11.94
C GLY A 114 8.32 -51.16 11.69
N HIS A 115 8.55 -51.68 10.49
CA HIS A 115 8.46 -53.11 10.26
C HIS A 115 9.81 -53.53 9.71
N SER A 116 10.62 -54.14 10.58
CA SER A 116 11.74 -54.97 10.17
C SER A 116 11.22 -56.05 9.22
N ILE A 117 11.52 -55.94 7.94
CA ILE A 117 11.60 -57.10 7.05
C ILE A 117 13.03 -57.18 6.57
N HIS A 118 13.79 -58.01 7.29
CA HIS A 118 14.96 -58.68 6.75
C HIS A 118 14.50 -59.65 5.65
N LYS A 119 15.37 -59.88 4.66
CA LYS A 119 15.34 -60.85 3.53
C LYS A 119 14.93 -60.25 2.18
N ASP A 120 15.64 -60.46 1.08
CA ASP A 120 16.86 -61.20 0.81
C ASP A 120 17.48 -60.64 -0.48
N VAL A 121 18.79 -60.82 -0.59
CA VAL A 121 19.60 -60.75 -1.82
C VAL A 121 18.83 -61.22 -3.06
N TYR A 122 18.84 -60.41 -4.11
CA TYR A 122 18.87 -60.94 -5.48
C TYR A 122 19.86 -60.12 -6.32
N ILE A 123 20.75 -60.90 -6.91
CA ILE A 123 21.87 -60.63 -7.83
C ILE A 123 21.50 -59.63 -8.92
#